data_AF-A0A849T0L2-F1
#
_entry.id   AF-A0A849T0L2-F1
#
_cell.length_a   1.000
_cell.length_b   1.000
_cell.length_c   1.000
_cell.angle_alpha   90.00
_cell.angle_beta   90.00
_cell.angle_gamma   90.00
#
_symmetry.space_group_name_H-M   'P 1'
#
loop_
_entity.id
_entity.type
_entity.pdbx_description
1 polymer ?
#
loop_
_entity_poly.entity_id
_entity_poly.type
_entity_poly.pdbx_seq_one_letter_code
_entity_poly.pdbx_strand_id
1 'polypeptide(L)'
;MGNLFTWFNTVFYFDILIIKLWRYFIKPKIPLNEIERLKLLKNFDILDTGVEEIFDNFTKLAALICEVPICLISLVDENRQWFKSKYGLEACETPRDISFCGHAIHDNKIFYVEDATTDFRFKNNPLVTGNPKISFDVSQKLVQFEGRLKNFSATRFTF
;
A
#
# COMPACT_ATOMS: atom_id res chain seq x y z
N MET A 1 -38.82 33.40 -14.10
CA MET A 1 -38.75 32.65 -12.83
C MET A 1 -37.78 31.49 -13.02
N GLY A 2 -36.51 31.70 -12.72
CA GLY A 2 -35.47 30.67 -12.81
C GLY A 2 -35.57 29.70 -11.63
N ASN A 3 -35.54 28.40 -11.90
CA ASN A 3 -35.73 27.35 -10.91
C ASN A 3 -34.68 27.41 -9.79
N LEU A 4 -35.09 27.74 -8.57
CA LEU A 4 -34.29 27.52 -7.35
C LEU A 4 -33.79 26.06 -7.24
N PHE A 5 -34.53 25.12 -7.84
CA PHE A 5 -34.21 23.69 -7.85
C PHE A 5 -32.94 23.33 -8.64
N THR A 6 -32.58 24.09 -9.68
CA THR A 6 -31.35 23.84 -10.45
C THR A 6 -30.12 24.41 -9.75
N TRP A 7 -30.27 25.52 -9.01
CA TRP A 7 -29.20 26.12 -8.21
C TRP A 7 -28.79 25.23 -7.02
N PHE A 8 -29.76 24.69 -6.27
CA PHE A 8 -29.47 23.75 -5.17
C PHE A 8 -28.74 22.50 -5.68
N ASN A 9 -29.21 21.88 -6.77
CA ASN A 9 -28.53 20.71 -7.33
C ASN A 9 -27.14 21.01 -7.89
N THR A 10 -26.93 22.20 -8.49
CA THR A 10 -25.62 22.58 -9.02
C THR A 10 -24.63 22.83 -7.90
N VAL A 11 -24.99 23.62 -6.88
CA VAL A 11 -24.11 23.89 -5.71
C VAL A 11 -23.80 22.60 -4.96
N PHE A 12 -24.80 21.75 -4.70
CA PHE A 12 -24.59 20.47 -4.00
C PHE A 12 -23.77 19.48 -4.84
N TYR A 13 -23.94 19.45 -6.17
CA TYR A 13 -23.13 18.64 -7.06
C TYR A 13 -21.70 19.15 -7.15
N PHE A 14 -21.47 20.46 -7.21
CA PHE A 14 -20.15 21.06 -7.13
C PHE A 14 -19.49 20.79 -5.77
N ASP A 15 -20.23 20.84 -4.67
CA ASP A 15 -19.73 20.49 -3.34
C ASP A 15 -19.36 19.00 -3.25
N ILE A 16 -20.19 18.09 -3.78
CA ILE A 16 -19.87 16.65 -3.87
C ILE A 16 -18.67 16.40 -4.78
N LEU A 17 -18.58 17.10 -5.92
CA LEU A 17 -17.48 16.96 -6.86
C LEU A 17 -16.19 17.51 -6.24
N ILE A 18 -16.24 18.66 -5.57
CA ILE A 18 -15.12 19.24 -4.82
C ILE A 18 -14.73 18.31 -3.67
N ILE A 19 -15.66 17.76 -2.88
CA ILE A 19 -15.34 16.77 -1.84
C ILE A 19 -14.71 15.49 -2.43
N LYS A 20 -15.19 15.00 -3.59
CA LYS A 20 -14.60 13.86 -4.30
C LYS A 20 -13.22 14.19 -4.88
N LEU A 21 -13.01 15.39 -5.39
CA LEU A 21 -11.74 15.87 -5.94
C LEU A 21 -10.71 16.14 -4.83
N TRP A 22 -11.13 16.60 -3.66
CA TRP A 22 -10.27 16.85 -2.50
C TRP A 22 -9.89 15.57 -1.73
N ARG A 23 -10.67 14.48 -1.86
CA ARG A 23 -10.36 13.15 -1.30
C ARG A 23 -9.50 12.27 -2.23
N TYR A 24 -9.00 12.83 -3.33
CA TYR A 24 -8.19 12.08 -4.27
C TYR A 24 -6.78 11.87 -3.68
N PHE A 25 -6.38 10.62 -3.53
CA PHE A 25 -4.99 10.20 -3.32
C PHE A 25 -4.47 9.61 -4.62
N ILE A 26 -3.14 9.52 -4.76
CA ILE A 26 -2.54 9.05 -6.00
C ILE A 26 -2.47 7.53 -5.96
N LYS A 27 -3.17 6.87 -6.87
CA LYS A 27 -3.06 5.43 -7.05
C LYS A 27 -1.67 5.05 -7.59
N PRO A 28 -1.12 3.88 -7.23
CA PRO A 28 0.09 3.36 -7.86
C PRO A 28 -0.03 3.30 -9.37
N LYS A 29 1.08 3.55 -10.07
CA LYS A 29 1.13 3.33 -11.52
C LYS A 29 1.22 1.82 -11.79
N ILE A 30 0.88 1.42 -13.01
CA ILE A 30 1.15 0.06 -13.48
C ILE A 30 2.55 0.06 -14.10
N PRO A 31 3.48 -0.83 -13.66
CA PRO A 31 4.78 -1.00 -14.29
C PRO A 31 4.66 -1.35 -15.78
N LEU A 32 5.64 -0.93 -16.60
CA LEU A 32 5.65 -1.25 -18.04
C LEU A 32 5.75 -2.76 -18.30
N ASN A 33 6.41 -3.51 -17.41
CA ASN A 33 6.60 -4.96 -17.46
C ASN A 33 5.62 -5.72 -16.55
N GLU A 34 4.40 -5.19 -16.35
CA GLU A 34 3.45 -5.77 -15.40
C GLU A 34 3.06 -7.21 -15.75
N ILE A 35 2.92 -7.53 -17.04
CA ILE A 35 2.58 -8.87 -17.50
C ILE A 35 3.67 -9.87 -17.08
N GLU A 36 4.94 -9.53 -17.30
CA GLU A 36 6.07 -10.37 -16.91
C GLU A 36 6.17 -10.49 -15.39
N ARG A 37 5.97 -9.38 -14.66
CA ARG A 37 6.01 -9.35 -13.19
C ARG A 37 4.94 -10.25 -12.57
N LEU A 38 3.70 -10.18 -13.07
CA LEU A 38 2.59 -11.00 -12.60
C LEU A 38 2.79 -12.48 -12.95
N LYS A 39 3.28 -12.79 -14.16
CA LYS A 39 3.65 -14.17 -14.53
C LYS A 39 4.70 -14.73 -13.58
N LEU A 40 5.75 -13.96 -13.29
CA LEU A 40 6.80 -14.37 -12.36
C LEU A 40 6.24 -14.59 -10.94
N LEU A 41 5.40 -13.68 -10.45
CA LEU A 41 4.76 -13.81 -9.14
C LEU A 41 3.91 -15.09 -9.04
N LYS A 42 3.13 -15.41 -10.08
CA LYS A 42 2.32 -16.63 -10.15
C LYS A 42 3.20 -17.88 -10.16
N ASN A 43 4.32 -17.88 -10.88
CA ASN A 43 5.24 -19.02 -10.94
C ASN A 43 5.94 -19.37 -9.62
N PHE A 44 5.89 -18.49 -8.61
CA PHE A 44 6.41 -18.79 -7.27
C PHE A 44 5.44 -19.61 -6.42
N ASP A 45 4.18 -19.79 -6.85
CA ASP A 45 3.13 -20.52 -6.12
C ASP A 45 3.03 -20.11 -4.63
N ILE A 46 3.27 -18.82 -4.36
CA ILE A 46 3.37 -18.27 -2.99
C ILE A 46 2.12 -17.47 -2.58
N LEU A 47 1.32 -17.00 -3.54
CA LEU A 47 0.07 -16.28 -3.24
C LEU A 47 -0.96 -17.22 -2.62
N ASP A 48 -1.75 -16.70 -1.68
CA ASP A 48 -2.83 -17.43 -0.98
C ASP A 48 -2.39 -18.74 -0.30
N THR A 49 -1.09 -18.88 -0.04
CA THR A 49 -0.55 -19.99 0.73
C THR A 49 -0.67 -19.72 2.22
N GLY A 50 -0.61 -20.80 3.02
CA GLY A 50 -0.66 -20.72 4.47
C GLY A 50 0.52 -19.96 5.08
N VAL A 51 0.42 -19.76 6.40
CA VAL A 51 1.49 -19.21 7.22
C VAL A 51 2.71 -20.12 7.15
N GLU A 52 3.90 -19.53 7.02
CA GLU A 52 5.17 -20.25 7.14
C GLU A 52 6.03 -19.55 8.18
N GLU A 53 6.45 -20.30 9.20
CA GLU A 53 7.16 -19.78 10.38
C GLU A 53 8.40 -18.97 10.02
N ILE A 54 9.09 -19.34 8.93
CA ILE A 54 10.28 -18.63 8.48
C ILE A 54 9.98 -17.17 8.11
N PHE A 55 8.89 -16.90 7.37
CA PHE A 55 8.51 -15.53 6.98
C PHE A 55 8.02 -14.72 8.18
N ASP A 56 7.27 -15.36 9.08
CA ASP A 56 6.77 -14.74 10.31
C ASP A 56 7.91 -14.34 11.25
N ASN A 57 8.88 -15.23 11.45
CA ASN A 57 10.07 -14.96 12.25
C ASN A 57 10.88 -13.79 11.68
N PHE A 58 11.07 -13.75 10.36
CA PHE A 58 11.74 -12.62 9.71
C PHE A 58 10.99 -11.30 9.89
N THR A 59 9.68 -11.32 9.69
CA THR A 59 8.84 -10.11 9.78
C THR A 59 8.79 -9.57 11.20
N LYS A 60 8.65 -10.47 12.18
CA LYS A 60 8.70 -10.13 13.61
C LYS A 60 10.07 -9.58 14.00
N LEU A 61 11.16 -10.21 13.55
CA LEU A 61 12.51 -9.73 13.85
C LEU A 61 12.77 -8.35 13.24
N ALA A 62 12.37 -8.14 11.98
CA ALA A 62 12.47 -6.84 11.32
C ALA A 62 11.66 -5.77 12.06
N ALA A 63 10.44 -6.08 12.51
CA ALA A 63 9.63 -5.17 13.30
C ALA A 63 10.33 -4.73 14.60
N LEU A 64 10.94 -5.70 15.30
CA LEU A 64 11.65 -5.46 16.56
C LEU A 64 12.92 -4.64 16.35
N ILE A 65 13.73 -4.94 15.33
CA ILE A 65 14.98 -4.22 15.02
C ILE A 65 14.68 -2.78 14.59
N CYS A 66 13.64 -2.58 13.79
CA CYS A 66 13.27 -1.26 13.29
C CYS A 66 12.37 -0.48 14.25
N GLU A 67 11.99 -1.07 15.39
CA GLU A 67 11.08 -0.49 16.39
C GLU A 67 9.78 0.04 15.76
N VAL A 68 9.18 -0.77 14.87
CA VAL A 68 7.95 -0.42 14.16
C VAL A 68 6.78 -1.27 14.64
N PRO A 69 5.57 -0.70 14.80
CA PRO A 69 4.43 -1.48 15.24
C PRO A 69 3.84 -2.32 14.11
N ILE A 70 4.13 -2.03 12.83
CA ILE A 70 3.73 -2.87 11.70
C ILE A 70 4.93 -3.17 10.79
N CYS A 71 5.07 -4.43 10.43
CA CYS A 71 6.02 -4.89 9.42
C CYS A 71 5.35 -5.95 8.56
N LEU A 72 5.60 -5.93 7.25
CA LEU A 72 4.90 -6.76 6.28
C LEU A 72 5.87 -7.34 5.25
N ILE A 73 5.67 -8.61 4.90
CA ILE A 73 6.14 -9.15 3.63
C ILE A 73 4.96 -9.08 2.67
N SER A 74 4.99 -8.09 1.78
CA SER A 74 3.88 -7.78 0.88
C SER A 74 4.16 -8.22 -0.55
N LEU A 75 3.20 -8.91 -1.16
CA LEU A 75 3.19 -9.32 -2.56
C LEU A 75 2.12 -8.52 -3.31
N VAL A 76 2.54 -7.70 -4.26
CA VAL A 76 1.62 -6.90 -5.07
C VAL A 76 1.10 -7.76 -6.23
N ASP A 77 -0.16 -8.14 -6.19
CA ASP A 77 -0.87 -8.86 -7.25
C ASP A 77 -1.55 -7.85 -8.20
N GLU A 78 -2.35 -8.33 -9.16
CA GLU A 78 -3.01 -7.50 -10.17
C GLU A 78 -3.85 -6.39 -9.52
N ASN A 79 -4.74 -6.76 -8.60
CA ASN A 79 -5.73 -5.86 -8.00
C ASN A 79 -5.59 -5.66 -6.48
N ARG A 80 -4.64 -6.36 -5.84
CA ARG A 80 -4.44 -6.35 -4.39
C ARG A 80 -2.97 -6.34 -4.01
N GLN A 81 -2.70 -5.95 -2.77
CA GLN A 81 -1.47 -6.23 -2.06
C GLN A 81 -1.82 -7.30 -1.02
N TRP A 82 -1.24 -8.49 -1.16
CA TRP A 82 -1.45 -9.62 -0.26
C TRP A 82 -0.24 -9.78 0.68
N PHE A 83 -0.47 -10.09 1.95
CA PHE A 83 0.59 -10.18 2.95
C PHE A 83 0.98 -11.63 3.20
N LYS A 84 2.18 -12.02 2.75
CA LYS A 84 2.73 -13.34 3.01
C LYS A 84 3.03 -13.55 4.49
N SER A 85 3.42 -12.47 5.16
CA SER A 85 3.64 -12.42 6.59
C SER A 85 3.39 -11.00 7.09
N LYS A 86 2.90 -10.88 8.32
CA LYS A 86 2.48 -9.63 8.93
C LYS A 86 2.77 -9.62 10.42
N TYR A 87 3.19 -8.47 10.92
CA TYR A 87 3.31 -8.17 12.34
C TYR A 87 2.49 -6.91 12.65
N GLY A 88 1.68 -6.95 13.71
CA GLY A 88 0.90 -5.79 14.19
C GLY A 88 -0.24 -5.31 13.27
N LEU A 89 -0.67 -6.12 12.31
CA LEU A 89 -1.81 -5.85 11.43
C LEU A 89 -2.70 -7.08 11.26
N GLU A 90 -4.01 -6.91 11.46
CA GLU A 90 -4.98 -8.01 11.31
C GLU A 90 -5.38 -8.28 9.85
N ALA A 91 -5.44 -7.25 9.02
CA ALA A 91 -5.73 -7.42 7.59
C ALA A 91 -4.72 -8.37 6.94
N CYS A 92 -5.19 -9.25 6.04
CA CYS A 92 -4.33 -10.16 5.26
C CYS A 92 -4.01 -9.60 3.87
N GLU A 93 -4.78 -8.62 3.42
CA GLU A 93 -4.58 -7.94 2.15
C GLU A 93 -5.22 -6.55 2.15
N THR A 94 -4.85 -5.74 1.18
CA THR A 94 -5.47 -4.44 0.87
C THR A 94 -5.65 -4.30 -0.64
N PRO A 95 -6.61 -3.48 -1.12
CA PRO A 95 -6.65 -3.09 -2.52
C PRO A 95 -5.33 -2.47 -2.97
N ARG A 96 -4.86 -2.80 -4.18
CA ARG A 96 -3.61 -2.25 -4.72
C ARG A 96 -3.65 -0.73 -4.83
N ASP A 97 -4.81 -0.17 -5.15
CA ASP A 97 -5.00 1.27 -5.34
C ASP A 97 -4.60 2.10 -4.13
N ILE A 98 -4.77 1.58 -2.91
CA ILE A 98 -4.47 2.30 -1.66
C ILE A 98 -3.10 1.92 -1.08
N SER A 99 -2.31 1.13 -1.81
CA SER A 99 -1.18 0.41 -1.26
C SER A 99 0.13 1.18 -1.45
N PHE A 100 0.90 1.35 -0.37
CA PHE A 100 2.22 1.98 -0.43
C PHE A 100 3.20 1.13 -1.24
N CYS A 101 3.17 -0.19 -1.06
CA CYS A 101 4.06 -1.10 -1.79
C CYS A 101 3.78 -1.09 -3.31
N GLY A 102 2.55 -0.78 -3.73
CA GLY A 102 2.22 -0.57 -5.14
C GLY A 102 3.05 0.57 -5.77
N HIS A 103 3.36 1.61 -5.01
CA HIS A 103 4.29 2.66 -5.47
C HIS A 103 5.75 2.20 -5.43
N ALA A 104 6.11 1.34 -4.48
CA ALA A 104 7.49 0.90 -4.28
C ALA A 104 8.00 -0.09 -5.35
N ILE A 105 7.15 -0.90 -5.98
CA ILE A 105 7.58 -1.93 -6.94
C ILE A 105 8.19 -1.40 -8.25
N HIS A 106 8.14 -0.08 -8.48
CA HIS A 106 8.59 0.56 -9.71
C HIS A 106 10.12 0.69 -9.82
N ASP A 107 10.83 0.81 -8.69
CA ASP A 107 12.29 0.95 -8.65
C ASP A 107 12.88 -0.07 -7.66
N ASN A 108 14.16 -0.40 -7.80
CA ASN A 108 14.90 -1.24 -6.86
C ASN A 108 15.42 -0.43 -5.65
N LYS A 109 15.26 0.90 -5.68
CA LYS A 109 15.57 1.79 -4.56
C LYS A 109 14.59 1.62 -3.42
N ILE A 110 15.04 1.98 -2.22
CA ILE A 110 14.15 2.11 -1.06
C ILE A 110 13.13 3.21 -1.35
N PHE A 111 11.85 2.88 -1.20
CA PHE A 111 10.74 3.82 -1.22
C PHE A 111 10.51 4.30 0.21
N TYR A 112 10.67 5.60 0.43
CA TYR A 112 10.62 6.22 1.74
C TYR A 112 9.56 7.32 1.76
N VAL A 113 8.68 7.28 2.75
CA VAL A 113 7.66 8.29 3.05
C VAL A 113 7.86 8.71 4.50
N GLU A 114 8.42 9.90 4.68
CA GLU A 114 8.72 10.43 6.02
C GLU A 114 7.46 10.75 6.82
N ASP A 115 6.49 11.41 6.17
CA ASP A 115 5.19 11.73 6.75
C ASP A 115 4.08 11.59 5.70
N ALA A 116 3.33 10.49 5.76
CA ALA A 116 2.23 10.19 4.86
C ALA A 116 1.01 11.10 5.07
N THR A 117 0.91 11.79 6.22
CA THR A 117 -0.19 12.73 6.50
C THR A 117 -0.03 14.05 5.72
N THR A 118 1.20 14.37 5.31
CA THR A 118 1.55 15.56 4.53
C THR A 118 1.98 15.24 3.10
N ASP A 119 2.37 14.00 2.81
CA ASP A 119 2.73 13.54 1.46
C ASP A 119 1.54 13.65 0.49
N PHE A 120 1.70 14.40 -0.60
CA PHE A 120 0.63 14.63 -1.58
C PHE A 120 0.08 13.35 -2.21
N ARG A 121 0.86 12.26 -2.23
CA ARG A 121 0.43 10.95 -2.74
C ARG A 121 -0.51 10.25 -1.77
N PHE A 122 -0.31 10.44 -0.45
CA PHE A 122 -0.90 9.61 0.60
C PHE A 122 -1.79 10.34 1.61
N LYS A 123 -1.75 11.67 1.70
CA LYS A 123 -2.47 12.44 2.73
C LYS A 123 -3.98 12.16 2.80
N ASN A 124 -4.58 11.75 1.68
CA ASN A 124 -5.99 11.41 1.55
C ASN A 124 -6.25 9.89 1.47
N ASN A 125 -5.20 9.06 1.56
CA ASN A 125 -5.29 7.62 1.47
C ASN A 125 -6.07 7.07 2.69
N PRO A 126 -6.99 6.11 2.51
CA PRO A 126 -7.72 5.49 3.61
C PRO A 126 -6.83 4.88 4.71
N LEU A 127 -5.64 4.38 4.37
CA LEU A 127 -4.70 3.84 5.35
C LEU A 127 -4.05 4.92 6.22
N VAL A 128 -4.05 6.18 5.77
CA VAL A 128 -3.51 7.34 6.48
C VAL A 128 -4.61 8.05 7.28
N THR A 129 -5.74 8.32 6.64
CA THR A 129 -6.86 9.07 7.22
C THR A 129 -7.77 8.21 8.11
N GLY A 130 -7.80 6.90 7.88
CA GLY A 130 -8.51 5.90 8.65
C GLY A 130 -7.56 4.92 9.32
N ASN A 131 -8.06 3.75 9.71
CA ASN A 131 -7.21 2.68 10.25
C ASN A 131 -6.27 2.13 9.16
N PRO A 132 -4.97 1.90 9.41
CA PRO A 132 -4.26 1.95 10.69
C PRO A 132 -3.67 3.31 11.10
N LYS A 133 -3.88 4.38 10.32
CA LYS A 133 -3.30 5.73 10.48
C LYS A 133 -1.81 5.80 10.17
N ILE A 134 -1.41 5.30 9.01
CA ILE A 134 -0.02 5.29 8.56
C ILE A 134 0.48 6.73 8.49
N SER A 135 1.47 7.05 9.33
CA SER A 135 2.18 8.33 9.28
C SER A 135 3.56 8.19 8.67
N PHE A 136 4.20 7.03 8.70
CA PHE A 136 5.51 6.83 8.10
C PHE A 136 5.56 5.47 7.38
N ASP A 137 6.25 5.39 6.24
CA ASP A 137 6.41 4.13 5.50
C ASP A 137 7.80 3.98 4.88
N VAL A 138 8.39 2.78 5.01
CA VAL A 138 9.57 2.36 4.26
C VAL A 138 9.28 1.03 3.58
N SER A 139 9.34 1.05 2.26
CA SER A 139 9.06 -0.11 1.43
C SER A 139 10.21 -0.33 0.47
N GLN A 140 10.63 -1.59 0.29
CA GLN A 140 11.59 -1.94 -0.76
C GLN A 140 11.06 -3.09 -1.59
N LYS A 141 11.24 -2.98 -2.90
CA LYS A 141 10.90 -4.04 -3.84
C LYS A 141 11.69 -5.32 -3.53
N LEU A 142 10.98 -6.45 -3.44
CA LEU A 142 11.58 -7.77 -3.44
C LEU A 142 12.21 -8.05 -4.81
N VAL A 143 13.51 -8.33 -4.84
CA VAL A 143 14.19 -8.77 -6.05
C VAL A 143 14.53 -10.24 -5.94
N GLN A 144 14.33 -10.98 -7.02
CA GLN A 144 14.77 -12.35 -7.13
C GLN A 144 16.30 -12.36 -7.17
N PHE A 145 16.91 -13.14 -6.28
CA PHE A 145 18.35 -13.41 -6.30
C PHE A 145 18.56 -14.91 -6.21
N GLU A 146 19.12 -15.53 -7.26
CA GLU A 146 19.46 -16.97 -7.28
C GLU A 146 18.31 -17.91 -6.85
N GLY A 147 17.06 -17.58 -7.21
CA GLY A 147 15.89 -18.39 -6.86
C GLY A 147 15.34 -18.19 -5.43
N ARG A 148 15.84 -17.23 -4.66
CA ARG A 148 15.29 -16.83 -3.36
C ARG A 148 14.78 -15.39 -3.38
N LEU A 149 13.64 -15.16 -2.73
CA LEU A 149 13.15 -13.81 -2.45
C LEU A 149 13.94 -13.22 -1.29
N LYS A 150 14.55 -12.05 -1.49
CA LYS A 150 15.06 -11.21 -0.41
C LYS A 150 14.43 -9.83 -0.51
N ASN A 151 14.25 -9.20 0.65
CA ASN A 151 13.91 -7.81 0.97
C ASN A 151 12.65 -7.69 1.86
N PHE A 152 12.50 -6.55 2.53
CA PHE A 152 11.53 -6.33 3.60
C PHE A 152 10.83 -4.98 3.39
N SER A 153 9.59 -4.85 3.87
CA SER A 153 8.90 -3.56 4.04
C SER A 153 8.62 -3.39 5.55
N ALA A 154 8.99 -2.23 6.10
CA ALA A 154 8.85 -1.91 7.51
C ALA A 154 8.16 -0.55 7.64
N THR A 155 7.01 -0.51 8.32
CA THR A 155 6.15 0.67 8.41
C THR A 155 6.05 1.12 9.87
N ARG A 156 6.78 2.17 10.23
CA ARG A 156 6.70 2.81 11.56
C ARG A 156 5.46 3.69 11.67
N PHE A 157 4.77 3.68 12.81
CA PHE A 157 3.74 4.67 13.13
C PHE A 157 4.29 5.60 14.20
N THR A 158 4.20 6.89 13.95
CA THR A 158 4.31 7.92 14.99
C THR A 158 2.91 8.50 15.17
N PHE A 159 2.35 8.41 16.37
CA PHE A 159 1.07 9.06 16.73
C PHE A 159 1.27 10.55 16.97
#